data_AF-A0A959P2S0-F1
#
_entry.id   AF-A0A959P2S0-F1
#
_cell.length_a   1.000
_cell.length_b   1.000
_cell.length_c   1.000
_cell.angle_alpha   90.00
_cell.angle_beta   90.00
_cell.angle_gamma   90.00
#
_symmetry.space_group_name_H-M   'P 1'
#
loop_
_entity.id
_entity.type
_entity.pdbx_description
1 polymer ?
#
loop_
_entity_poly.entity_id
_entity_poly.type
_entity_poly.pdbx_seq_one_letter_code
_entity_poly.pdbx_strand_id
1 'polypeptide(L)'
;MTKVGDFADLSKEFVLSKETSIFITSMGEGITQSNMVDYGMLQSSDGDTLWSMNELDSTFHSSGTAKNRQKIGLLKLKKGRYKLFYKTDDSHSVESFNAVPPKDSLYWGIEVYTISDNEFNEYSSILNKDKNNSYMIGNVVHSIFESSDKLIWVSTPLGLSIIDPKTLEIKNINMALKDHLSISSDNVEDICEDNFGNIWIATQDGLNKYNRIKNTIKVYREKDGLPSNGIKALQIDDDGNLWASTIKGISKIEISDSSQSPIFINYDVRDGLQGYTFIGSASLIDSEGKIYFAGPDGFNSFSPGITDKSLPNVVLNGISVSNKSFDEIDDLLGSKELNNIEKIDLSYNQNDISFEFASIHFARPDKNRLQYKLEGLEDEWHDGSRQIATYANLDPGEYVFIVRGSNGDGIWDDKTKRININISPAWYNNWTAYSLYALFFIGMLYSIRKFEMGR
;
A
#
# COMPACT_ATOMS: atom_id res chain seq x y z
N MET A 1 -16.15 38.81 10.59
CA MET A 1 -16.45 38.74 9.14
C MET A 1 -16.56 37.26 8.86
N THR A 2 -17.78 36.72 8.89
CA THR A 2 -18.06 35.28 8.76
C THR A 2 -18.99 35.04 7.58
N LYS A 3 -19.19 33.77 7.23
CA LYS A 3 -19.94 33.37 6.02
C LYS A 3 -19.35 34.00 4.76
N VAL A 4 -18.03 34.06 4.70
CA VAL A 4 -17.35 34.64 3.55
C VAL A 4 -17.45 33.68 2.37
N GLY A 5 -17.89 34.18 1.22
CA GLY A 5 -18.00 33.42 -0.04
C GLY A 5 -16.71 33.45 -0.87
N ASP A 6 -16.77 32.89 -2.07
CA ASP A 6 -15.65 32.84 -3.02
C ASP A 6 -15.24 34.24 -3.52
N PHE A 7 -13.98 34.38 -3.94
CA PHE A 7 -13.39 35.60 -4.52
C PHE A 7 -13.52 36.87 -3.66
N ALA A 8 -13.60 36.72 -2.35
CA ALA A 8 -13.77 37.82 -1.42
C ALA A 8 -12.42 38.46 -1.07
N ASP A 9 -12.40 39.80 -1.03
CA ASP A 9 -11.30 40.59 -0.46
C ASP A 9 -11.92 41.61 0.50
N LEU A 10 -12.14 41.14 1.74
CA LEU A 10 -12.89 41.89 2.75
C LEU A 10 -11.95 42.58 3.71
N SER A 11 -12.34 43.78 4.13
CA SER A 11 -11.70 44.42 5.28
C SER A 11 -12.68 45.16 6.17
N LYS A 12 -12.36 45.20 7.48
CA LYS A 12 -13.16 45.89 8.48
C LYS A 12 -12.26 46.55 9.52
N GLU A 13 -12.47 47.84 9.73
CA GLU A 13 -11.74 48.61 10.74
C GLU A 13 -12.48 48.63 12.07
N PHE A 14 -11.72 48.70 13.16
CA PHE A 14 -12.23 48.96 14.49
C PHE A 14 -11.23 49.80 15.30
N VAL A 15 -11.72 50.44 16.36
CA VAL A 15 -10.93 51.32 17.24
C VAL A 15 -11.05 50.85 18.67
N LEU A 16 -9.91 50.74 19.35
CA LEU A 16 -9.84 50.45 20.78
C LEU A 16 -9.57 51.75 21.53
N SER A 17 -10.40 52.07 22.52
CA SER A 17 -10.28 53.29 23.33
C SER A 17 -9.26 53.15 24.47
N LYS A 18 -8.88 51.92 24.82
CA LYS A 18 -7.89 51.55 25.84
C LYS A 18 -7.17 50.27 25.43
N GLU A 19 -6.09 49.94 26.14
CA GLU A 19 -5.47 48.62 26.01
C GLU A 19 -6.51 47.52 26.30
N THR A 20 -6.58 46.53 25.40
CA THR A 20 -7.61 45.50 25.43
C THR A 20 -7.01 44.15 25.04
N SER A 21 -7.29 43.14 25.85
CA SER A 21 -7.01 41.75 25.55
C SER A 21 -8.05 41.24 24.54
N ILE A 22 -7.58 40.60 23.48
CA ILE A 22 -8.44 40.06 22.42
C ILE A 22 -8.19 38.59 22.17
N PHE A 23 -9.25 37.90 21.79
CA PHE A 23 -9.23 36.59 21.17
C PHE A 23 -9.53 36.75 19.69
N ILE A 24 -8.68 36.18 18.83
CA ILE A 24 -8.85 36.20 17.38
C ILE A 24 -8.93 34.76 16.87
N THR A 25 -9.86 34.48 15.97
CA THR A 25 -9.99 33.18 15.31
C THR A 25 -10.26 33.38 13.83
N SER A 26 -9.68 32.53 13.00
CA SER A 26 -9.94 32.50 11.57
C SER A 26 -10.05 31.06 11.12
N MET A 27 -11.04 30.76 10.29
CA MET A 27 -11.20 29.48 9.58
C MET A 27 -11.04 29.75 8.09
N GLY A 28 -10.40 28.85 7.35
CA GLY A 28 -10.14 29.01 5.92
C GLY A 28 -9.58 27.74 5.27
N GLU A 29 -9.20 27.83 4.01
CA GLU A 29 -8.75 26.72 3.17
C GLU A 29 -7.23 26.73 3.06
N GLY A 30 -6.62 25.59 3.36
CA GLY A 30 -5.24 25.28 3.00
C GLY A 30 -5.18 24.40 1.76
N ILE A 31 -4.29 24.73 0.83
CA ILE A 31 -3.93 23.79 -0.24
C ILE A 31 -2.92 22.79 0.32
N THR A 32 -3.10 21.51 -0.02
CA THR A 32 -2.10 20.48 0.26
C THR A 32 -0.74 20.92 -0.30
N GLN A 33 0.21 21.17 0.61
CA GLN A 33 1.65 21.37 0.39
C GLN A 33 2.18 22.77 0.03
N SER A 34 1.36 23.84 -0.03
CA SER A 34 1.87 25.10 -0.60
C SER A 34 1.61 26.38 0.19
N ASN A 35 0.38 26.71 0.61
CA ASN A 35 0.04 27.90 1.42
C ASN A 35 -1.45 27.85 1.85
N MET A 36 -1.85 28.79 2.71
CA MET A 36 -3.26 29.10 2.94
C MET A 36 -3.79 29.96 1.80
N VAL A 37 -4.98 29.65 1.29
CA VAL A 37 -5.63 30.38 0.18
C VAL A 37 -6.82 31.21 0.64
N ASP A 38 -7.65 30.65 1.52
CA ASP A 38 -8.58 31.45 2.31
C ASP A 38 -7.99 31.72 3.68
N TYR A 39 -7.76 32.99 4.01
CA TYR A 39 -7.16 33.33 5.29
C TYR A 39 -7.47 34.74 5.75
N GLY A 40 -7.44 34.90 7.08
CA GLY A 40 -7.61 36.18 7.75
C GLY A 40 -6.31 36.77 8.30
N MET A 41 -6.28 38.10 8.42
CA MET A 41 -5.18 38.86 9.01
C MET A 41 -5.69 40.02 9.87
N LEU A 42 -4.87 40.42 10.84
CA LEU A 42 -5.05 41.62 11.64
C LEU A 42 -3.83 42.54 11.47
N GLN A 43 -4.08 43.81 11.14
CA GLN A 43 -3.04 44.83 10.99
C GLN A 43 -3.24 46.02 11.92
N SER A 44 -2.12 46.66 12.28
CA SER A 44 -2.11 47.98 12.93
C SER A 44 -2.50 49.09 11.95
N SER A 45 -2.72 50.31 12.46
CA SER A 45 -2.94 51.50 11.62
C SER A 45 -1.78 51.82 10.67
N ASP A 46 -0.58 51.35 11.02
CA ASP A 46 0.66 51.67 10.31
C ASP A 46 0.98 50.61 9.24
N GLY A 47 0.12 49.59 9.10
CA GLY A 47 0.25 48.51 8.13
C GLY A 47 0.98 47.26 8.63
N ASP A 48 1.45 47.27 9.87
CA ASP A 48 2.13 46.11 10.46
C ASP A 48 1.16 44.96 10.67
N THR A 49 1.53 43.77 10.21
CA THR A 49 0.76 42.55 10.48
C THR A 49 1.01 42.09 11.90
N LEU A 50 -0.04 42.13 12.72
CA LEU A 50 0.02 41.74 14.14
C LEU A 50 -0.34 40.27 14.34
N TRP A 51 -1.20 39.74 13.47
CA TRP A 51 -1.60 38.33 13.47
C TRP A 51 -2.05 37.92 12.06
N SER A 52 -1.75 36.69 11.66
CA SER A 52 -2.08 36.18 10.32
C SER A 52 -2.29 34.67 10.33
N MET A 53 -3.20 34.20 9.50
CA MET A 53 -3.43 32.79 9.18
C MET A 53 -2.85 32.40 7.79
N ASN A 54 -1.93 33.16 7.22
CA ASN A 54 -1.39 32.87 5.87
C ASN A 54 -0.43 31.66 5.81
N GLU A 55 0.09 31.19 6.95
CA GLU A 55 1.05 30.07 7.02
C GLU A 55 0.36 28.77 7.46
N LEU A 56 0.34 27.76 6.59
CA LEU A 56 -0.35 26.48 6.83
C LEU A 56 0.12 25.78 8.12
N ASP A 57 1.42 25.75 8.37
CA ASP A 57 2.03 25.06 9.53
C ASP A 57 1.64 25.70 10.88
N SER A 58 1.15 26.95 10.84
CA SER A 58 0.70 27.67 12.03
C SER A 58 -0.80 27.48 12.34
N THR A 59 -1.47 26.62 11.59
CA THR A 59 -2.92 26.33 11.70
C THR A 59 -3.16 24.89 12.13
N PHE A 60 -4.36 24.58 12.62
CA PHE A 60 -4.81 23.21 12.91
C PHE A 60 -6.00 22.83 12.02
N HIS A 61 -6.30 21.53 11.97
CA HIS A 61 -7.42 20.99 11.17
C HIS A 61 -8.77 21.36 11.78
N SER A 62 -9.74 21.68 10.93
CA SER A 62 -11.03 22.23 11.34
C SER A 62 -12.22 21.30 11.04
N SER A 63 -12.09 19.99 11.28
CA SER A 63 -13.10 18.98 10.90
C SER A 63 -13.38 18.94 9.38
N GLY A 64 -14.13 17.93 8.91
CA GLY A 64 -14.37 17.74 7.48
C GLY A 64 -13.09 17.35 6.73
N THR A 65 -12.88 17.89 5.53
CA THR A 65 -11.68 17.60 4.72
C THR A 65 -10.40 18.19 5.31
N ALA A 66 -9.23 17.62 5.00
CA ALA A 66 -7.90 18.09 5.44
C ALA A 66 -7.58 19.54 5.04
N LYS A 67 -8.27 20.06 4.03
CA LYS A 67 -8.17 21.44 3.55
C LYS A 67 -8.76 22.47 4.51
N ASN A 68 -9.71 22.07 5.36
CA ASN A 68 -10.34 22.96 6.34
C ASN A 68 -9.34 23.24 7.46
N ARG A 69 -8.91 24.49 7.59
CA ARG A 69 -7.95 24.93 8.59
C ARG A 69 -8.56 25.97 9.51
N GLN A 70 -8.03 26.05 10.71
CA GLN A 70 -8.35 27.08 11.67
C GLN A 70 -7.10 27.54 12.42
N LYS A 71 -7.07 28.81 12.80
CA LYS A 71 -6.05 29.37 13.68
C LYS A 71 -6.69 30.28 14.72
N ILE A 72 -6.19 30.17 15.94
CA ILE A 72 -6.58 31.01 17.06
C ILE A 72 -5.37 31.83 17.51
N GLY A 73 -5.60 33.03 18.01
CA GLY A 73 -4.60 33.89 18.61
C GLY A 73 -5.13 34.64 19.82
N LEU A 74 -4.21 34.99 20.72
CA LEU A 74 -4.44 35.87 21.84
C LEU A 74 -3.47 37.05 21.71
N LEU A 75 -3.99 38.27 21.70
CA LEU A 75 -3.18 39.48 21.63
C LEU A 75 -3.62 40.49 22.68
N LYS A 76 -2.65 41.22 23.24
CA LYS A 76 -2.92 42.43 24.03
C LYS A 76 -2.65 43.64 23.14
N LEU A 77 -3.71 44.28 22.69
CA LEU A 77 -3.63 45.41 21.77
C LEU A 77 -3.68 46.73 22.55
N LYS A 78 -2.81 47.66 22.19
CA LYS A 78 -2.83 49.03 22.75
C LYS A 78 -4.06 49.79 22.25
N LYS A 79 -4.32 50.95 22.86
CA LYS A 79 -5.27 51.92 22.30
C LYS A 79 -4.85 52.29 20.88
N GLY A 80 -5.74 52.16 19.91
CA GLY A 80 -5.40 52.40 18.50
C GLY A 80 -6.49 52.01 17.53
N ARG A 81 -6.23 52.22 16.24
CA ARG A 81 -7.06 51.75 15.13
C ARG A 81 -6.43 50.48 14.56
N TYR A 82 -7.27 49.51 14.22
CA TYR A 82 -6.88 48.22 13.69
C TYR A 82 -7.76 47.85 12.51
N LYS A 83 -7.23 47.02 11.62
CA LYS A 83 -7.93 46.55 10.43
C LYS A 83 -7.85 45.04 10.34
N LEU A 84 -9.02 44.40 10.21
CA LEU A 84 -9.13 42.99 9.86
C LEU A 84 -9.22 42.85 8.36
N PHE A 85 -8.59 41.81 7.83
CA PHE A 85 -8.67 41.38 6.45
C PHE A 85 -9.10 39.93 6.39
N TYR A 86 -9.83 39.58 5.34
CA TYR A 86 -10.07 38.19 4.99
C TYR A 86 -10.15 38.06 3.48
N LYS A 87 -9.35 37.15 2.94
CA LYS A 87 -9.25 36.89 1.51
C LYS A 87 -9.67 35.46 1.21
N THR A 88 -10.37 35.25 0.09
CA THR A 88 -10.69 33.92 -0.43
C THR A 88 -10.36 33.77 -1.90
N ASP A 89 -10.12 32.53 -2.33
CA ASP A 89 -10.11 32.14 -3.73
C ASP A 89 -11.45 31.49 -4.12
N ASP A 90 -11.45 30.58 -5.10
CA ASP A 90 -12.65 29.97 -5.63
C ASP A 90 -12.84 28.53 -5.18
N SER A 91 -14.11 28.07 -5.17
CA SER A 91 -14.48 26.66 -5.02
C SER A 91 -14.39 26.03 -3.62
N HIS A 92 -14.22 26.81 -2.55
CA HIS A 92 -14.18 26.24 -1.19
C HIS A 92 -14.72 27.14 -0.06
N SER A 93 -15.85 27.81 -0.30
CA SER A 93 -16.49 28.66 0.71
C SER A 93 -17.85 28.13 1.19
N VAL A 94 -18.49 28.90 2.09
CA VAL A 94 -19.77 28.55 2.74
C VAL A 94 -20.89 28.18 1.77
N GLU A 95 -20.85 28.70 0.55
CA GLU A 95 -21.87 28.47 -0.47
C GLU A 95 -21.47 27.36 -1.47
N SER A 96 -20.20 26.96 -1.51
CA SER A 96 -19.62 26.22 -2.65
C SER A 96 -18.52 25.20 -2.28
N PHE A 97 -18.51 24.65 -1.06
CA PHE A 97 -17.51 23.67 -0.64
C PHE A 97 -17.35 22.50 -1.64
N ASN A 98 -16.18 22.40 -2.28
CA ASN A 98 -15.82 21.28 -3.17
C ASN A 98 -15.44 19.98 -2.43
N ALA A 99 -15.51 19.94 -1.10
CA ALA A 99 -15.29 18.76 -0.28
C ALA A 99 -16.13 18.82 1.02
N VAL A 100 -15.99 17.83 1.91
CA VAL A 100 -16.76 17.80 3.17
C VAL A 100 -16.48 19.06 4.00
N PRO A 101 -17.50 19.89 4.29
CA PRO A 101 -17.32 21.16 4.99
C PRO A 101 -16.93 20.94 6.46
N PRO A 102 -16.33 21.96 7.11
CA PRO A 102 -16.13 21.93 8.55
C PRO A 102 -17.49 21.95 9.28
N LYS A 103 -17.57 21.36 10.48
CA LYS A 103 -18.81 21.33 11.28
C LYS A 103 -19.34 22.74 11.56
N ASP A 104 -18.43 23.67 11.81
CA ASP A 104 -18.69 25.06 12.15
C ASP A 104 -18.57 25.99 10.93
N SER A 105 -19.00 25.53 9.74
CA SER A 105 -18.83 26.26 8.47
C SER A 105 -19.42 27.67 8.43
N LEU A 106 -20.39 27.99 9.29
CA LEU A 106 -20.94 29.34 9.41
C LEU A 106 -19.91 30.37 9.91
N TYR A 107 -18.79 29.92 10.50
CA TYR A 107 -17.70 30.75 11.00
C TYR A 107 -16.55 30.91 9.99
N TRP A 108 -16.67 30.37 8.77
CA TRP A 108 -15.71 30.60 7.69
C TRP A 108 -15.46 32.09 7.47
N GLY A 109 -14.22 32.54 7.65
CA GLY A 109 -13.91 33.94 7.87
C GLY A 109 -12.99 34.20 9.07
N ILE A 110 -13.01 35.43 9.57
CA ILE A 110 -12.22 35.91 10.71
C ILE A 110 -13.06 36.67 11.72
N GLU A 111 -12.80 36.42 13.00
CA GLU A 111 -13.50 37.03 14.13
C GLU A 111 -12.53 37.51 15.19
N VAL A 112 -12.89 38.61 15.84
CA VAL A 112 -12.17 39.17 16.98
C VAL A 112 -13.17 39.47 18.09
N TYR A 113 -12.84 39.01 19.29
CA TYR A 113 -13.62 39.20 20.51
C TYR A 113 -12.75 39.91 21.54
N THR A 114 -13.33 40.85 22.28
CA THR A 114 -12.68 41.39 23.47
C THR A 114 -12.86 40.40 24.61
N ILE A 115 -11.79 40.10 25.33
CA ILE A 115 -11.79 39.21 26.50
C ILE A 115 -11.23 39.95 27.71
N SER A 116 -11.57 39.47 28.90
CA SER A 116 -10.98 39.94 30.15
C SER A 116 -9.52 39.49 30.27
N ASP A 117 -8.74 40.16 31.10
CA ASP A 117 -7.35 39.76 31.38
C ASP A 117 -7.28 38.39 32.09
N ASN A 118 -8.33 38.00 32.83
CA ASN A 118 -8.40 36.67 33.44
C ASN A 118 -8.57 35.57 32.37
N GLU A 119 -9.51 35.75 31.44
CA GLU A 119 -9.71 34.85 30.30
C GLU A 119 -8.45 34.79 29.42
N PHE A 120 -7.77 35.92 29.20
CA PHE A 120 -6.52 35.95 28.45
C PHE A 120 -5.45 35.05 29.08
N ASN A 121 -5.29 35.11 30.40
CA ASN A 121 -4.32 34.29 31.13
C ASN A 121 -4.70 32.80 31.10
N GLU A 122 -5.99 32.49 31.29
CA GLU A 122 -6.52 31.13 31.23
C GLU A 122 -6.30 30.50 29.84
N TYR A 123 -6.73 31.19 28.78
CA TYR A 123 -6.56 30.72 27.41
C TYR A 123 -5.10 30.64 26.99
N SER A 124 -4.26 31.57 27.46
CA SER A 124 -2.81 31.51 27.21
C SER A 124 -2.17 30.28 27.85
N SER A 125 -2.61 29.89 29.05
CA SER A 125 -2.14 28.66 29.71
C SER A 125 -2.49 27.42 28.89
N ILE A 126 -3.69 27.36 28.33
CA ILE A 126 -4.16 26.24 27.49
C ILE A 126 -3.35 26.18 26.18
N LEU A 127 -3.24 27.30 25.46
CA LEU A 127 -2.48 27.36 24.20
C LEU A 127 -0.99 27.04 24.37
N ASN A 128 -0.39 27.40 25.51
CA ASN A 128 0.99 27.06 25.79
C ASN A 128 1.19 25.57 26.13
N LYS A 129 0.19 24.89 26.70
CA LYS A 129 0.21 23.42 26.83
C LYS A 129 0.12 22.74 25.46
N ASP A 130 -0.69 23.28 24.55
CA ASP A 130 -0.85 22.78 23.18
C ASP A 130 0.46 22.80 22.38
N LYS A 131 1.26 23.86 22.52
CA LYS A 131 2.59 23.95 21.88
C LYS A 131 3.58 22.88 22.35
N ASN A 132 3.35 22.26 23.51
CA ASN A 132 4.18 21.19 24.05
C ASN A 132 3.65 19.79 23.72
N ASN A 133 2.64 19.65 22.84
CA ASN A 133 2.04 18.37 22.43
C ASN A 133 1.62 17.45 23.59
N SER A 134 1.32 18.01 24.76
CA SER A 134 1.04 17.24 25.98
C SER A 134 -0.39 16.67 26.02
N TYR A 135 -0.98 16.37 24.87
CA TYR A 135 -2.33 15.80 24.76
C TYR A 135 -2.33 14.59 23.82
N MET A 136 -3.18 13.63 24.15
CA MET A 136 -3.42 12.45 23.32
C MET A 136 -4.23 12.83 22.08
N ILE A 137 -3.89 12.26 20.92
CA ILE A 137 -4.64 12.48 19.69
C ILE A 137 -5.91 11.64 19.67
N GLY A 138 -7.06 12.29 19.45
CA GLY A 138 -8.36 11.62 19.48
C GLY A 138 -8.88 11.33 20.90
N ASN A 139 -10.19 11.13 20.99
CA ASN A 139 -10.90 10.84 22.25
C ASN A 139 -11.60 9.47 22.25
N VAL A 140 -11.48 8.73 21.16
CA VAL A 140 -11.94 7.35 21.03
C VAL A 140 -10.69 6.48 20.97
N VAL A 141 -10.46 5.69 22.01
CA VAL A 141 -9.31 4.79 22.11
C VAL A 141 -9.70 3.43 21.56
N HIS A 142 -8.92 2.92 20.60
CA HIS A 142 -9.11 1.58 20.03
C HIS A 142 -8.31 0.51 20.79
N SER A 143 -7.04 0.80 21.13
CA SER A 143 -6.17 -0.10 21.88
C SER A 143 -5.19 0.68 22.75
N ILE A 144 -4.69 0.02 23.80
CA ILE A 144 -3.61 0.50 24.65
C ILE A 144 -2.59 -0.63 24.77
N PHE A 145 -1.34 -0.33 24.48
CA PHE A 145 -0.23 -1.29 24.49
C PHE A 145 0.96 -0.74 25.29
N GLU A 146 1.51 -1.54 26.20
CA GLU A 146 2.75 -1.21 26.92
C GLU A 146 3.93 -1.89 26.21
N SER A 147 4.84 -1.09 25.65
CA SER A 147 6.06 -1.63 25.03
C SER A 147 7.12 -2.00 26.08
N SER A 148 8.10 -2.80 25.67
CA SER A 148 9.20 -3.29 26.53
C SER A 148 10.04 -2.18 27.17
N ASP A 149 10.11 -1.00 26.54
CA ASP A 149 10.76 0.21 27.05
C ASP A 149 9.87 1.01 28.04
N LYS A 150 8.71 0.47 28.41
CA LYS A 150 7.75 1.04 29.37
C LYS A 150 7.01 2.28 28.88
N LEU A 151 7.02 2.52 27.57
CA LEU A 151 6.15 3.52 26.94
C LEU A 151 4.75 2.95 26.73
N ILE A 152 3.74 3.80 26.88
CA ILE A 152 2.34 3.45 26.63
C ILE A 152 1.96 3.98 25.25
N TRP A 153 1.59 3.07 24.36
CA TRP A 153 1.09 3.34 23.03
C TRP A 153 -0.43 3.30 23.04
N VAL A 154 -1.06 4.35 22.53
CA VAL A 154 -2.52 4.47 22.48
C VAL A 154 -2.94 4.70 21.04
N SER A 155 -3.75 3.80 20.48
CA SER A 155 -4.29 3.93 19.13
C SER A 155 -5.67 4.60 19.12
N THR A 156 -5.91 5.46 18.13
CA THR A 156 -7.19 6.16 17.93
C THR A 156 -7.54 6.25 16.43
N PRO A 157 -8.78 6.66 16.09
CA PRO A 157 -9.15 6.95 14.70
C PRO A 157 -8.37 8.08 14.02
N LEU A 158 -7.60 8.87 14.79
CA LEU A 158 -6.89 10.07 14.32
C LEU A 158 -5.36 9.91 14.38
N GLY A 159 -4.85 8.75 14.77
CA GLY A 159 -3.44 8.42 14.82
C GLY A 159 -3.10 7.57 16.05
N LEU A 160 -1.88 7.75 16.56
CA LEU A 160 -1.46 7.15 17.82
C LEU A 160 -0.73 8.15 18.70
N SER A 161 -0.77 7.92 20.00
CA SER A 161 -0.03 8.67 21.01
C SER A 161 0.92 7.74 21.75
N ILE A 162 2.16 8.18 21.94
CA ILE A 162 3.16 7.51 22.76
C ILE A 162 3.32 8.34 24.03
N ILE A 163 3.12 7.71 25.18
CA ILE A 163 3.12 8.36 26.49
C ILE A 163 4.27 7.77 27.31
N ASP A 164 5.16 8.62 27.81
CA ASP A 164 6.09 8.23 28.86
C ASP A 164 5.39 8.36 30.22
N PRO A 165 5.08 7.26 30.92
CA PRO A 165 4.36 7.32 32.19
C PRO A 165 5.17 7.97 33.32
N LYS A 166 6.49 8.14 33.17
CA LYS A 166 7.36 8.79 34.18
C LYS A 166 7.36 10.31 34.05
N THR A 167 7.41 10.82 32.82
CA THR A 167 7.48 12.26 32.54
C THR A 167 6.11 12.86 32.20
N LEU A 168 5.14 12.01 31.84
CA LEU A 168 3.84 12.38 31.26
C LEU A 168 3.97 13.12 29.92
N GLU A 169 5.14 13.03 29.27
CA GLU A 169 5.32 13.55 27.92
C GLU A 169 4.55 12.69 26.93
N ILE A 170 3.90 13.36 25.97
CA ILE A 170 3.11 12.73 24.93
C ILE A 170 3.69 13.09 23.57
N LYS A 171 3.92 12.07 22.75
CA LYS A 171 4.32 12.20 21.35
C LYS A 171 3.22 11.63 20.47
N ASN A 172 2.58 12.48 19.69
CA ASN A 172 1.57 12.06 18.71
C ASN A 172 2.24 11.65 17.39
N ILE A 173 1.69 10.63 16.74
CA ILE A 173 2.06 10.17 15.39
C ILE A 173 0.80 10.00 14.54
N ASN A 174 0.80 10.62 13.36
CA ASN A 174 -0.29 10.52 12.38
C ASN A 174 0.27 10.73 10.96
N MET A 175 -0.58 10.61 9.94
CA MET A 175 -0.21 10.81 8.53
C MET A 175 0.31 12.23 8.23
N ALA A 176 -0.17 13.23 8.98
CA ALA A 176 0.18 14.63 8.75
C ALA A 176 1.64 14.95 9.13
N LEU A 177 2.26 14.15 10.00
CA LEU A 177 3.70 14.19 10.25
C LEU A 177 4.44 13.64 9.02
N LYS A 178 4.73 14.51 8.05
CA LYS A 178 5.47 14.21 6.82
C LYS A 178 6.97 13.99 7.08
N ASP A 179 7.31 13.06 7.97
CA ASP A 179 8.67 12.61 8.25
C ASP A 179 8.79 11.09 7.99
N HIS A 180 9.95 10.48 8.23
CA HIS A 180 10.19 9.03 8.20
C HIS A 180 9.30 8.19 9.15
N LEU A 181 8.39 8.85 9.88
CA LEU A 181 7.45 8.32 10.87
C LEU A 181 5.98 8.42 10.44
N SER A 182 5.68 8.70 9.17
CA SER A 182 4.29 8.69 8.69
C SER A 182 3.74 7.26 8.62
N ILE A 183 2.63 7.01 9.32
CA ILE A 183 1.85 5.77 9.25
C ILE A 183 0.95 5.77 8.00
N SER A 184 0.53 4.59 7.54
CA SER A 184 -0.22 4.46 6.29
C SER A 184 -1.69 4.92 6.37
N SER A 185 -2.27 4.98 7.57
CA SER A 185 -3.60 5.54 7.82
C SER A 185 -3.69 6.08 9.24
N ASP A 186 -4.40 7.19 9.44
CA ASP A 186 -4.69 7.74 10.77
C ASP A 186 -5.57 6.84 11.60
N ASN A 187 -6.38 5.98 10.96
CA ASN A 187 -7.22 5.05 11.71
C ASN A 187 -6.40 3.83 12.14
N VAL A 188 -5.86 3.91 13.36
CA VAL A 188 -5.05 2.87 13.98
C VAL A 188 -5.96 1.96 14.81
N GLU A 189 -6.00 0.69 14.47
CA GLU A 189 -6.87 -0.29 15.12
C GLU A 189 -6.13 -0.89 16.33
N ASP A 190 -4.93 -1.45 16.12
CA ASP A 190 -4.23 -2.23 17.14
C ASP A 190 -2.70 -2.07 17.06
N ILE A 191 -2.00 -2.37 18.15
CA ILE A 191 -0.54 -2.21 18.29
C ILE A 191 0.04 -3.40 19.07
N CYS A 192 1.16 -3.96 18.59
CA CYS A 192 1.94 -4.94 19.35
C CYS A 192 3.45 -4.77 19.10
N GLU A 193 4.27 -5.52 19.83
CA GLU A 193 5.72 -5.52 19.72
C GLU A 193 6.23 -6.93 19.41
N ASP A 194 7.14 -7.06 18.42
CA ASP A 194 7.80 -8.34 18.14
C ASP A 194 9.00 -8.61 19.05
N ASN A 195 9.49 -9.85 19.04
CA ASN A 195 10.63 -10.29 19.86
C ASN A 195 11.97 -9.59 19.51
N PHE A 196 12.02 -8.84 18.40
CA PHE A 196 13.18 -8.03 18.01
C PHE A 196 13.03 -6.56 18.44
N GLY A 197 11.94 -6.23 19.14
CA GLY A 197 11.63 -4.89 19.58
C GLY A 197 11.18 -3.96 18.45
N ASN A 198 10.64 -4.44 17.33
CA ASN A 198 9.91 -3.59 16.40
C ASN A 198 8.46 -3.47 16.86
N ILE A 199 7.86 -2.29 16.66
CA ILE A 199 6.45 -2.05 16.92
C ILE A 199 5.67 -2.29 15.63
N TRP A 200 4.61 -3.08 15.71
CA TRP A 200 3.70 -3.36 14.62
C TRP A 200 2.37 -2.65 14.86
N ILE A 201 1.92 -1.90 13.86
CA ILE A 201 0.77 -1.00 13.97
C ILE A 201 -0.23 -1.39 12.88
N ALA A 202 -1.40 -1.86 13.30
CA ALA A 202 -2.52 -2.20 12.44
C ALA A 202 -3.31 -0.94 12.09
N THR A 203 -3.54 -0.73 10.79
CA THR A 203 -4.29 0.44 10.31
C THR A 203 -5.31 0.03 9.25
N GLN A 204 -6.23 0.94 8.90
CA GLN A 204 -7.18 0.71 7.81
C GLN A 204 -6.53 0.54 6.43
N ASP A 205 -5.31 1.05 6.22
CA ASP A 205 -4.59 0.92 4.94
C ASP A 205 -3.17 0.35 5.12
N GLY A 206 -3.08 -0.82 5.73
CA GLY A 206 -1.88 -1.64 5.76
C GLY A 206 -1.33 -1.90 7.16
N LEU A 207 -0.32 -2.76 7.19
CA LEU A 207 0.42 -3.13 8.39
C LEU A 207 1.74 -2.35 8.42
N ASN A 208 1.95 -1.55 9.46
CA ASN A 208 3.13 -0.70 9.58
C ASN A 208 4.11 -1.33 10.58
N LYS A 209 5.36 -1.53 10.16
CA LYS A 209 6.46 -1.97 11.01
C LYS A 209 7.34 -0.77 11.34
N TYR A 210 7.32 -0.34 12.59
CA TYR A 210 8.21 0.70 13.12
C TYR A 210 9.47 0.06 13.71
N ASN A 211 10.61 0.29 13.04
CA ASN A 211 11.91 -0.11 13.56
C ASN A 211 12.44 1.00 14.48
N ARG A 212 12.42 0.75 15.79
CA ARG A 212 12.84 1.74 16.80
C ARG A 212 14.32 2.14 16.67
N ILE A 213 15.20 1.22 16.28
CA ILE A 213 16.64 1.47 16.17
C ILE A 213 16.95 2.41 15.00
N LYS A 214 16.35 2.15 13.83
CA LYS A 214 16.55 2.93 12.62
C LYS A 214 15.63 4.16 12.56
N ASN A 215 14.63 4.22 13.43
CA ASN A 215 13.60 5.23 13.46
C ASN A 215 12.87 5.37 12.12
N THR A 216 12.46 4.24 11.53
CA THR A 216 11.78 4.19 10.23
C THR A 216 10.53 3.31 10.27
N ILE A 217 9.55 3.67 9.46
CA ILE A 217 8.34 2.86 9.22
C ILE A 217 8.41 2.20 7.85
N LYS A 218 8.15 0.89 7.81
CA LYS A 218 7.88 0.13 6.57
C LYS A 218 6.43 -0.29 6.54
N VAL A 219 5.76 -0.11 5.40
CA VAL A 219 4.35 -0.46 5.23
C VAL A 219 4.22 -1.70 4.36
N TYR A 220 3.41 -2.66 4.81
CA TYR A 220 3.00 -3.85 4.07
C TYR A 220 1.53 -3.75 3.68
N ARG A 221 1.19 -4.11 2.44
CA ARG A 221 -0.15 -4.08 1.84
C ARG A 221 -0.47 -5.39 1.11
N GLU A 222 -1.64 -5.47 0.47
CA GLU A 222 -2.06 -6.61 -0.35
C GLU A 222 -1.01 -7.00 -1.40
N LYS A 223 -0.38 -6.01 -2.04
CA LYS A 223 0.71 -6.23 -3.01
C LYS A 223 1.94 -6.93 -2.43
N ASP A 224 2.13 -6.85 -1.11
CA ASP A 224 3.28 -7.41 -0.40
C ASP A 224 2.97 -8.82 0.15
N GLY A 225 1.72 -9.27 0.06
CA GLY A 225 1.29 -10.62 0.46
C GLY A 225 0.13 -10.66 1.45
N LEU A 226 -0.33 -9.52 2.00
CA LEU A 226 -1.47 -9.49 2.92
C LEU A 226 -2.78 -9.86 2.21
N PRO A 227 -3.77 -10.46 2.91
CA PRO A 227 -5.07 -10.77 2.32
C PRO A 227 -5.94 -9.52 2.17
N SER A 228 -5.74 -8.51 3.02
CA SER A 228 -6.31 -7.17 2.85
C SER A 228 -5.47 -6.09 3.51
N ASN A 229 -5.58 -4.84 3.02
CA ASN A 229 -4.98 -3.68 3.67
C ASN A 229 -5.65 -3.34 5.01
N GLY A 230 -6.93 -3.65 5.18
CA GLY A 230 -7.66 -3.33 6.42
C GLY A 230 -7.29 -4.30 7.54
N ILE A 231 -6.29 -3.96 8.34
CA ILE A 231 -5.82 -4.77 9.48
C ILE A 231 -6.63 -4.42 10.72
N LYS A 232 -7.03 -5.44 11.49
CA LYS A 232 -8.01 -5.30 12.56
C LYS A 232 -7.43 -5.56 13.94
N ALA A 233 -6.67 -6.64 14.11
CA ALA A 233 -6.05 -6.95 15.39
C ALA A 233 -4.76 -7.73 15.17
N LEU A 234 -3.83 -7.59 16.11
CA LEU A 234 -2.48 -8.15 16.04
C LEU A 234 -2.16 -8.99 17.28
N GLN A 235 -1.47 -10.11 17.07
CA GLN A 235 -0.96 -10.96 18.14
C GLN A 235 0.40 -11.55 17.76
N ILE A 236 1.29 -11.75 18.74
CA ILE A 236 2.61 -12.38 18.53
C ILE A 236 2.58 -13.75 19.21
N ASP A 237 2.82 -14.81 18.46
CA ASP A 237 2.88 -16.16 19.03
C ASP A 237 4.22 -16.43 19.75
N ASP A 238 4.28 -17.54 20.48
CA ASP A 238 5.47 -17.95 21.25
C ASP A 238 6.70 -18.22 20.35
N ASP A 239 6.49 -18.53 19.07
CA ASP A 239 7.55 -18.71 18.08
C ASP A 239 8.03 -17.36 17.49
N GLY A 240 7.42 -16.25 17.87
CA GLY A 240 7.74 -14.90 17.40
C GLY A 240 7.15 -14.54 16.04
N ASN A 241 6.19 -15.31 15.52
CA ASN A 241 5.44 -14.95 14.33
C ASN A 241 4.34 -13.94 14.69
N LEU A 242 4.09 -13.03 13.75
CA LEU A 242 2.98 -12.09 13.87
C LEU A 242 1.74 -12.65 13.21
N TRP A 243 0.62 -12.59 13.93
CA TRP A 243 -0.70 -12.91 13.44
C TRP A 243 -1.51 -11.64 13.31
N ALA A 244 -2.07 -11.42 12.12
CA ALA A 244 -2.87 -10.25 11.80
C ALA A 244 -4.25 -10.70 11.30
N SER A 245 -5.31 -10.32 12.02
CA SER A 245 -6.67 -10.42 11.49
C SER A 245 -6.98 -9.23 10.59
N THR A 246 -7.79 -9.45 9.56
CA THR A 246 -8.09 -8.44 8.53
C THR A 246 -9.57 -8.45 8.18
N ILE A 247 -9.97 -7.60 7.22
CA ILE A 247 -11.32 -7.65 6.65
C ILE A 247 -11.55 -8.81 5.67
N LYS A 248 -10.49 -9.55 5.28
CA LYS A 248 -10.53 -10.70 4.35
C LYS A 248 -9.77 -11.93 4.87
N GLY A 249 -9.84 -12.20 6.17
CA GLY A 249 -9.24 -13.38 6.80
C GLY A 249 -8.10 -13.05 7.75
N ILE A 250 -7.27 -14.04 8.06
CA ILE A 250 -6.13 -13.94 8.97
C ILE A 250 -4.84 -14.18 8.18
N SER A 251 -3.77 -13.46 8.52
CA SER A 251 -2.43 -13.66 7.97
C SER A 251 -1.46 -14.01 9.09
N LYS A 252 -0.72 -15.11 8.92
CA LYS A 252 0.50 -15.41 9.69
C LYS A 252 1.69 -14.81 8.95
N ILE A 253 2.54 -14.11 9.67
CA ILE A 253 3.67 -13.36 9.15
C ILE A 253 4.91 -13.89 9.85
N GLU A 254 5.70 -14.68 9.15
CA GLU A 254 6.96 -15.21 9.68
C GLU A 254 7.99 -14.06 9.71
N ILE A 255 8.33 -13.60 10.92
CA ILE A 255 9.29 -12.52 11.14
C ILE A 255 10.69 -13.15 11.22
N SER A 256 11.61 -12.67 10.38
CA SER A 256 13.03 -13.00 10.49
C SER A 256 13.86 -11.77 10.84
N ASP A 257 14.95 -11.96 11.58
CA ASP A 257 15.96 -10.92 11.87
C ASP A 257 16.73 -10.50 10.59
N SER A 258 16.78 -11.39 9.60
CA SER A 258 17.48 -11.13 8.35
C SER A 258 16.75 -10.10 7.49
N SER A 259 17.48 -9.38 6.63
CA SER A 259 16.97 -8.40 5.66
C SER A 259 15.99 -8.96 4.62
N GLN A 260 15.54 -10.21 4.76
CA GLN A 260 14.54 -10.83 3.92
C GLN A 260 13.15 -10.25 4.19
N SER A 261 12.35 -10.17 3.14
CA SER A 261 10.93 -9.83 3.26
C SER A 261 10.21 -10.88 4.11
N PRO A 262 9.27 -10.48 4.98
CA PRO A 262 8.47 -11.45 5.74
C PRO A 262 7.65 -12.33 4.78
N ILE A 263 7.41 -13.55 5.23
CA ILE A 263 6.56 -14.51 4.50
C ILE A 263 5.14 -14.39 5.04
N PHE A 264 4.17 -14.20 4.15
CA PHE A 264 2.75 -14.07 4.49
C PHE A 264 2.01 -15.35 4.14
N ILE A 265 1.37 -15.96 5.13
CA ILE A 265 0.56 -17.17 4.98
C ILE A 265 -0.88 -16.80 5.34
N ASN A 266 -1.78 -16.90 4.37
CA ASN A 266 -3.13 -16.36 4.51
C ASN A 266 -4.17 -17.47 4.69
N TYR A 267 -5.06 -17.26 5.65
CA TYR A 267 -6.18 -18.12 5.97
C TYR A 267 -7.49 -17.39 5.69
N ASP A 268 -8.44 -18.08 5.05
CA ASP A 268 -9.78 -17.57 4.74
C ASP A 268 -10.85 -18.59 5.16
N VAL A 269 -12.11 -18.32 4.82
CA VAL A 269 -13.26 -19.17 5.20
C VAL A 269 -13.12 -20.64 4.76
N ARG A 270 -12.35 -20.92 3.70
CA ARG A 270 -12.10 -22.29 3.22
C ARG A 270 -11.17 -23.07 4.16
N ASP A 271 -10.44 -22.37 5.03
CA ASP A 271 -9.59 -22.96 6.06
C ASP A 271 -10.30 -23.08 7.41
N GLY A 272 -11.61 -22.80 7.46
CA GLY A 272 -12.43 -22.91 8.69
C GLY A 272 -12.55 -21.62 9.49
N LEU A 273 -12.24 -20.45 8.91
CA LEU A 273 -12.52 -19.17 9.56
C LEU A 273 -14.03 -18.91 9.69
N GLN A 274 -14.44 -18.23 10.77
CA GLN A 274 -15.85 -17.89 11.07
C GLN A 274 -16.51 -17.05 9.96
N GLY A 275 -15.71 -16.26 9.26
CA GLY A 275 -16.11 -15.35 8.21
C GLY A 275 -14.88 -14.65 7.62
N TYR A 276 -15.09 -13.77 6.65
CA TYR A 276 -13.99 -13.00 6.05
C TYR A 276 -13.53 -11.85 6.96
N THR A 277 -14.46 -11.18 7.64
CA THR A 277 -14.16 -9.95 8.36
C THR A 277 -13.96 -10.21 9.85
N PHE A 278 -12.94 -9.57 10.42
CA PHE A 278 -12.68 -9.54 11.86
C PHE A 278 -12.92 -8.15 12.44
N ILE A 279 -13.08 -8.08 13.75
CA ILE A 279 -13.37 -6.85 14.49
C ILE A 279 -12.06 -6.22 15.01
N GLY A 280 -11.99 -4.89 15.00
CA GLY A 280 -10.84 -4.12 15.47
C GLY A 280 -10.50 -4.43 16.94
N SER A 281 -9.22 -4.65 17.24
CA SER A 281 -8.68 -4.94 18.58
C SER A 281 -9.29 -6.16 19.29
N ALA A 282 -10.06 -6.99 18.58
CA ALA A 282 -10.78 -8.12 19.17
C ALA A 282 -9.96 -9.41 19.06
N SER A 283 -8.83 -9.43 19.75
CA SER A 283 -7.91 -10.56 19.78
C SER A 283 -7.34 -10.84 21.16
N LEU A 284 -6.89 -12.07 21.39
CA LEU A 284 -6.30 -12.51 22.65
C LEU A 284 -5.37 -13.70 22.41
N ILE A 285 -4.28 -13.78 23.16
CA ILE A 285 -3.53 -15.02 23.39
C ILE A 285 -3.74 -15.46 24.84
N ASP A 286 -4.10 -16.72 25.05
CA ASP A 286 -4.25 -17.27 26.41
C ASP A 286 -2.92 -17.77 27.00
N SER A 287 -2.95 -18.24 28.23
CA SER A 287 -1.75 -18.75 28.93
C SER A 287 -1.15 -20.03 28.33
N GLU A 288 -1.86 -20.70 27.43
CA GLU A 288 -1.39 -21.90 26.72
C GLU A 288 -0.86 -21.57 25.32
N GLY A 289 -0.77 -20.29 24.96
CA GLY A 289 -0.31 -19.83 23.65
C GLY A 289 -1.38 -19.95 22.56
N LYS A 290 -2.63 -20.23 22.91
CA LYS A 290 -3.73 -20.32 21.94
C LYS A 290 -4.23 -18.94 21.56
N ILE A 291 -4.35 -18.70 20.26
CA ILE A 291 -4.76 -17.41 19.70
C ILE A 291 -6.26 -17.40 19.45
N TYR A 292 -6.89 -16.27 19.76
CA TYR A 292 -8.30 -15.98 19.54
C TYR A 292 -8.43 -14.72 18.70
N PHE A 293 -9.26 -14.78 17.66
CA PHE A 293 -9.67 -13.62 16.86
C PHE A 293 -11.18 -13.61 16.68
N ALA A 294 -11.83 -12.50 17.03
CA ALA A 294 -13.29 -12.37 16.94
C ALA A 294 -13.73 -11.62 15.66
N GLY A 295 -14.88 -12.03 15.14
CA GLY A 295 -15.54 -11.42 13.99
C GLY A 295 -17.06 -11.36 14.18
N PRO A 296 -17.80 -10.89 13.16
CA PRO A 296 -19.26 -10.73 13.24
C PRO A 296 -20.03 -12.03 13.51
N ASP A 297 -19.50 -13.17 13.06
CA ASP A 297 -20.16 -14.48 13.14
C ASP A 297 -19.60 -15.36 14.28
N GLY A 298 -18.85 -14.77 15.22
CA GLY A 298 -18.30 -15.44 16.41
C GLY A 298 -16.81 -15.18 16.58
N PHE A 299 -16.03 -16.23 16.88
CA PHE A 299 -14.58 -16.14 16.97
C PHE A 299 -13.92 -17.43 16.48
N ASN A 300 -12.71 -17.29 15.96
CA ASN A 300 -11.80 -18.41 15.74
C ASN A 300 -10.85 -18.54 16.91
N SER A 301 -10.50 -19.78 17.26
CA SER A 301 -9.45 -20.09 18.21
C SER A 301 -8.56 -21.19 17.66
N PHE A 302 -7.25 -21.03 17.73
CA PHE A 302 -6.29 -22.02 17.20
C PHE A 302 -4.96 -21.94 17.93
N SER A 303 -4.26 -23.07 18.01
CA SER A 303 -2.86 -23.08 18.43
C SER A 303 -1.98 -22.80 17.22
N PRO A 304 -0.99 -21.90 17.32
CA PRO A 304 -0.03 -21.69 16.25
C PRO A 304 0.69 -23.00 15.96
N GLY A 305 0.47 -23.55 14.76
CA GLY A 305 1.10 -24.78 14.32
C GLY A 305 2.39 -24.54 13.55
N ILE A 306 3.18 -25.60 13.39
CA ILE A 306 4.29 -25.62 12.44
C ILE A 306 3.71 -25.50 11.03
N THR A 307 4.11 -24.47 10.30
CA THR A 307 3.74 -24.29 8.89
C THR A 307 4.28 -25.45 8.06
N ASP A 308 3.50 -25.99 7.12
CA ASP A 308 3.99 -26.99 6.17
C ASP A 308 4.98 -26.32 5.20
N LYS A 309 6.28 -26.57 5.42
CA LYS A 309 7.35 -26.04 4.58
C LYS A 309 7.70 -26.94 3.40
N SER A 310 6.91 -27.98 3.13
CA SER A 310 7.19 -28.85 2.00
C SER A 310 6.97 -28.13 0.68
N LEU A 311 7.97 -28.27 -0.19
CA LEU A 311 7.93 -27.67 -1.51
C LEU A 311 6.89 -28.39 -2.37
N PRO A 312 6.09 -27.65 -3.17
CA PRO A 312 5.21 -28.28 -4.14
C PRO A 312 6.04 -29.02 -5.20
N ASN A 313 5.48 -30.08 -5.78
CA ASN A 313 6.07 -30.71 -6.96
C ASN A 313 5.40 -30.17 -8.23
N VAL A 314 6.14 -29.46 -9.08
CA VAL A 314 5.62 -28.97 -10.36
C VAL A 314 5.73 -30.08 -11.40
N VAL A 315 4.60 -30.49 -11.95
CA VAL A 315 4.53 -31.53 -12.99
C VAL A 315 3.88 -31.00 -14.25
N LEU A 316 4.28 -31.59 -15.37
CA LEU A 316 3.57 -31.49 -16.64
C LEU A 316 2.47 -32.56 -16.66
N ASN A 317 1.27 -32.14 -17.05
CA ASN A 317 0.11 -33.00 -17.28
C ASN A 317 -0.09 -33.30 -18.78
N GLY A 318 0.36 -32.39 -19.64
CA GLY A 318 0.25 -32.56 -21.09
C GLY A 318 1.16 -31.62 -21.85
N ILE A 319 1.56 -32.05 -23.04
CA ILE A 319 2.14 -31.19 -24.07
C ILE A 319 1.36 -31.47 -25.35
N SER A 320 1.00 -30.41 -26.07
CA SER A 320 0.43 -30.54 -27.40
C SER A 320 1.15 -29.68 -28.41
N VAL A 321 1.43 -30.22 -29.59
CA VAL A 321 2.05 -29.50 -30.71
C VAL A 321 1.14 -29.59 -31.93
N SER A 322 0.73 -28.46 -32.49
CA SER A 322 -0.17 -28.37 -33.64
C SER A 322 -1.44 -29.23 -33.49
N ASN A 323 -2.09 -29.13 -32.32
CA ASN A 323 -3.26 -29.91 -31.90
C ASN A 323 -3.07 -31.43 -31.78
N LYS A 324 -1.82 -31.93 -31.82
CA LYS A 324 -1.52 -33.32 -31.50
C LYS A 324 -1.07 -33.45 -30.05
N SER A 325 -1.64 -34.41 -29.35
CA SER A 325 -1.34 -34.70 -27.94
C SER A 325 0.01 -35.40 -27.77
N PHE A 326 0.56 -35.40 -26.56
CA PHE A 326 1.83 -36.06 -26.21
C PHE A 326 1.93 -37.49 -26.77
N ASP A 327 0.89 -38.30 -26.60
CA ASP A 327 0.87 -39.70 -27.02
C ASP A 327 0.99 -39.88 -28.55
N GLU A 328 0.68 -38.83 -29.33
CA GLU A 328 0.77 -38.84 -30.79
C GLU A 328 2.12 -38.28 -31.30
N ILE A 329 2.93 -37.71 -30.41
CA ILE A 329 4.19 -37.03 -30.73
C ILE A 329 5.34 -37.44 -29.80
N ASP A 330 5.21 -38.52 -29.02
CA ASP A 330 6.21 -38.95 -28.04
C ASP A 330 7.58 -39.21 -28.69
N ASP A 331 7.59 -39.78 -29.90
CA ASP A 331 8.77 -39.96 -30.75
C ASP A 331 9.49 -38.64 -31.10
N LEU A 332 8.78 -37.51 -31.14
CA LEU A 332 9.32 -36.17 -31.43
C LEU A 332 9.91 -35.47 -30.19
N LEU A 333 9.52 -35.90 -28.98
CA LEU A 333 9.79 -35.19 -27.73
C LEU A 333 11.00 -35.75 -26.95
N GLY A 334 11.73 -36.70 -27.53
CA GLY A 334 13.01 -37.20 -27.01
C GLY A 334 12.92 -38.01 -25.70
N SER A 335 11.74 -38.14 -25.10
CA SER A 335 11.46 -38.91 -23.88
C SER A 335 10.05 -39.48 -23.93
N LYS A 336 9.90 -40.73 -23.46
CA LYS A 336 8.59 -41.38 -23.26
C LYS A 336 7.91 -40.98 -21.96
N GLU A 337 8.62 -40.31 -21.07
CA GLU A 337 8.08 -39.77 -19.82
C GLU A 337 7.99 -38.26 -19.92
N LEU A 338 6.75 -37.75 -19.85
CA LEU A 338 6.41 -36.34 -20.00
C LEU A 338 7.23 -35.43 -19.06
N ASN A 339 7.37 -35.85 -17.80
CA ASN A 339 8.08 -35.10 -16.79
C ASN A 339 9.61 -35.20 -16.90
N ASN A 340 10.18 -35.97 -17.82
CA ASN A 340 11.63 -36.03 -18.06
C ASN A 340 12.06 -35.27 -19.33
N ILE A 341 11.11 -34.60 -20.00
CA ILE A 341 11.43 -33.80 -21.18
C ILE A 341 12.22 -32.57 -20.75
N GLU A 342 13.44 -32.47 -21.24
CA GLU A 342 14.32 -31.29 -21.08
C GLU A 342 14.46 -30.48 -22.37
N LYS A 343 14.18 -31.11 -23.52
CA LYS A 343 14.34 -30.49 -24.84
C LYS A 343 13.27 -30.97 -25.82
N ILE A 344 12.78 -30.05 -26.65
CA ILE A 344 11.81 -30.27 -27.72
C ILE A 344 12.37 -29.64 -29.00
N ASP A 345 12.54 -30.45 -30.06
CA ASP A 345 12.99 -29.98 -31.37
C ASP A 345 11.80 -30.04 -32.35
N LEU A 346 11.40 -28.89 -32.89
CA LEU A 346 10.24 -28.73 -33.76
C LEU A 346 10.65 -28.24 -35.15
N SER A 347 9.89 -28.64 -36.16
CA SER A 347 9.99 -28.08 -37.51
C SER A 347 9.24 -26.75 -37.61
N TYR A 348 9.54 -25.94 -38.63
CA TYR A 348 8.92 -24.61 -38.85
C TYR A 348 7.37 -24.61 -38.90
N ASN A 349 6.75 -25.75 -39.21
CA ASN A 349 5.30 -25.93 -39.28
C ASN A 349 4.67 -26.53 -38.01
N GLN A 350 5.49 -26.73 -36.97
CA GLN A 350 5.10 -27.24 -35.65
C GLN A 350 5.26 -26.12 -34.62
N ASN A 351 4.76 -24.92 -34.93
CA ASN A 351 5.02 -23.70 -34.17
C ASN A 351 3.86 -23.26 -33.25
N ASP A 352 2.86 -24.12 -33.10
CA ASP A 352 1.81 -24.00 -32.09
C ASP A 352 2.08 -25.02 -30.98
N ILE A 353 2.38 -24.55 -29.77
CA ILE A 353 2.69 -25.41 -28.62
C ILE A 353 1.85 -25.02 -27.41
N SER A 354 1.35 -26.02 -26.70
CA SER A 354 0.70 -25.81 -25.40
C SER A 354 1.28 -26.75 -24.36
N PHE A 355 1.39 -26.24 -23.13
CA PHE A 355 1.85 -26.95 -21.95
C PHE A 355 0.74 -26.97 -20.92
N GLU A 356 0.35 -28.14 -20.45
CA GLU A 356 -0.52 -28.31 -19.30
C GLU A 356 0.32 -28.71 -18.09
N PHE A 357 0.12 -28.05 -16.96
CA PHE A 357 0.97 -28.23 -15.78
C PHE A 357 0.20 -28.02 -14.47
N ALA A 358 0.70 -28.65 -13.41
CA ALA A 358 0.12 -28.59 -12.08
C ALA A 358 1.20 -28.42 -11.00
N SER A 359 0.84 -27.69 -9.94
CA SER A 359 1.60 -27.64 -8.68
C SER A 359 0.96 -28.65 -7.73
N ILE A 360 1.63 -29.78 -7.50
CA ILE A 360 1.14 -30.85 -6.64
C ILE A 360 1.61 -30.60 -5.21
N HIS A 361 0.66 -30.18 -4.39
CA HIS A 361 0.78 -30.14 -2.94
C HIS A 361 -0.60 -30.37 -2.32
N PHE A 362 -0.75 -31.42 -1.50
CA PHE A 362 -2.07 -31.93 -1.11
C PHE A 362 -2.69 -31.27 0.12
N ALA A 363 -1.92 -30.52 0.92
CA ALA A 363 -2.44 -29.91 2.14
C ALA A 363 -3.54 -28.86 1.85
N ARG A 364 -3.36 -28.04 0.81
CA ARG A 364 -4.26 -26.93 0.43
C ARG A 364 -4.30 -26.76 -1.11
N PRO A 365 -4.77 -27.77 -1.87
CA PRO A 365 -4.59 -27.83 -3.32
C PRO A 365 -5.22 -26.64 -4.07
N ASP A 366 -6.37 -26.15 -3.61
CA ASP A 366 -7.09 -25.02 -4.21
C ASP A 366 -6.35 -23.67 -4.06
N LYS A 367 -5.30 -23.62 -3.24
CA LYS A 367 -4.48 -22.42 -3.00
C LYS A 367 -3.09 -22.50 -3.64
N ASN A 368 -2.73 -23.61 -4.25
CA ASN A 368 -1.46 -23.72 -4.96
C ASN A 368 -1.44 -22.70 -6.10
N ARG A 369 -0.34 -21.95 -6.23
CA ARG A 369 -0.16 -20.98 -7.31
C ARG A 369 0.82 -21.53 -8.33
N LEU A 370 0.67 -21.08 -9.57
CA LEU A 370 1.54 -21.41 -10.68
C LEU A 370 1.95 -20.14 -11.39
N GLN A 371 3.19 -20.11 -11.86
CA GLN A 371 3.71 -19.06 -12.71
C GLN A 371 4.50 -19.68 -13.85
N TYR A 372 4.38 -19.10 -15.04
CA TYR A 372 5.10 -19.55 -16.22
C TYR A 372 5.58 -18.37 -17.08
N LYS A 373 6.56 -18.64 -17.93
CA LYS A 373 7.02 -17.73 -18.99
C LYS A 373 7.77 -18.50 -20.08
N LEU A 374 7.91 -17.91 -21.25
CA LEU A 374 8.70 -18.42 -22.37
C LEU A 374 9.84 -17.46 -22.69
N GLU A 375 11.03 -17.73 -22.13
CA GLU A 375 12.23 -16.95 -22.48
C GLU A 375 12.53 -17.11 -23.97
N GLY A 376 12.88 -16.01 -24.63
CA GLY A 376 13.00 -15.92 -26.10
C GLY A 376 11.77 -15.32 -26.79
N LEU A 377 10.62 -15.29 -26.11
CA LEU A 377 9.43 -14.53 -26.51
C LEU A 377 9.13 -13.41 -25.51
N GLU A 378 9.12 -13.73 -24.21
CA GLU A 378 8.89 -12.79 -23.12
C GLU A 378 9.74 -13.08 -21.86
N ASP A 379 10.00 -12.04 -21.06
CA ASP A 379 10.76 -12.15 -19.81
C ASP A 379 9.89 -12.01 -18.54
N GLU A 380 8.65 -11.53 -18.66
CA GLU A 380 7.72 -11.35 -17.54
C GLU A 380 7.02 -12.67 -17.14
N TRP A 381 6.76 -12.84 -15.84
CA TRP A 381 6.02 -14.01 -15.35
C TRP A 381 4.52 -13.82 -15.51
N HIS A 382 3.85 -14.82 -16.07
CA HIS A 382 2.39 -14.90 -16.11
C HIS A 382 1.86 -15.74 -14.96
N ASP A 383 0.84 -15.24 -14.25
CA ASP A 383 0.12 -16.03 -13.24
C ASP A 383 -0.76 -17.09 -13.92
N GLY A 384 -0.47 -18.36 -13.65
CA GLY A 384 -1.11 -19.55 -14.20
C GLY A 384 -2.47 -19.87 -13.58
N SER A 385 -3.40 -18.90 -13.59
CA SER A 385 -4.79 -19.15 -13.17
C SER A 385 -5.46 -20.26 -14.00
N ARG A 386 -5.00 -20.44 -15.23
CA ARG A 386 -5.25 -21.61 -16.07
C ARG A 386 -4.03 -22.51 -16.00
N GLN A 387 -4.24 -23.81 -15.78
CA GLN A 387 -3.21 -24.85 -15.76
C GLN A 387 -2.64 -25.16 -17.16
N ILE A 388 -2.74 -24.20 -18.09
CA ILE A 388 -2.40 -24.33 -19.51
C ILE A 388 -1.75 -23.03 -19.99
N ALA A 389 -0.57 -23.15 -20.62
CA ALA A 389 0.07 -22.08 -21.38
C ALA A 389 0.06 -22.45 -22.86
N THR A 390 -0.41 -21.54 -23.72
CA THR A 390 -0.49 -21.76 -25.17
C THR A 390 0.26 -20.66 -25.91
N TYR A 391 1.17 -21.07 -26.79
CA TYR A 391 1.97 -20.22 -27.65
C TYR A 391 1.68 -20.60 -29.09
N ALA A 392 1.16 -19.65 -29.86
CA ALA A 392 0.74 -19.87 -31.24
C ALA A 392 1.65 -19.11 -32.21
N ASN A 393 1.89 -19.71 -33.37
CA ASN A 393 2.67 -19.16 -34.46
C ASN A 393 4.05 -18.63 -34.02
N LEU A 394 4.80 -19.43 -33.26
CA LEU A 394 6.17 -19.09 -32.86
C LEU A 394 7.08 -18.98 -34.10
N ASP A 395 7.97 -17.99 -34.10
CA ASP A 395 8.98 -17.86 -35.12
C ASP A 395 10.09 -18.93 -34.94
N PRO A 396 10.85 -19.29 -35.99
CA PRO A 396 12.02 -20.14 -35.83
C PRO A 396 13.05 -19.52 -34.88
N GLY A 397 13.49 -20.29 -33.90
CA GLY A 397 14.38 -19.79 -32.83
C GLY A 397 14.51 -20.76 -31.67
N GLU A 398 15.26 -20.32 -30.66
CA GLU A 398 15.45 -21.02 -29.40
C GLU A 398 14.64 -20.33 -28.30
N TYR A 399 13.89 -21.13 -27.54
CA TYR A 399 13.06 -20.68 -26.44
C TYR A 399 13.27 -21.56 -25.21
N VAL A 400 13.00 -21.02 -24.02
CA VAL A 400 13.00 -21.80 -22.78
C VAL A 400 11.68 -21.60 -22.06
N PHE A 401 10.85 -22.64 -22.05
CA PHE A 401 9.64 -22.64 -21.23
C PHE A 401 10.03 -22.90 -19.78
N ILE A 402 9.61 -21.99 -18.89
CA ILE A 402 9.88 -22.08 -17.46
C ILE A 402 8.56 -22.06 -16.72
N VAL A 403 8.35 -23.04 -15.84
CA VAL A 403 7.20 -23.09 -14.93
C VAL A 403 7.67 -23.33 -13.49
N ARG A 404 7.04 -22.63 -12.56
CA ARG A 404 7.25 -22.77 -11.11
C ARG A 404 5.92 -22.76 -10.38
N GLY A 405 5.90 -23.34 -9.18
CA GLY A 405 4.69 -23.43 -8.36
C GLY A 405 4.97 -23.04 -6.92
N SER A 406 3.90 -22.64 -6.22
CA SER A 406 3.88 -22.54 -4.77
C SER A 406 2.93 -23.58 -4.18
N ASN A 407 3.19 -23.98 -2.94
CA ASN A 407 2.16 -24.64 -2.13
C ASN A 407 1.07 -23.63 -1.72
N GLY A 408 0.01 -24.11 -1.07
CA GLY A 408 -1.11 -23.27 -0.64
C GLY A 408 -0.78 -22.26 0.47
N ASP A 409 0.41 -22.36 1.05
CA ASP A 409 0.94 -21.41 2.04
C ASP A 409 1.82 -20.33 1.39
N GLY A 410 2.00 -20.36 0.06
CA GLY A 410 2.75 -19.36 -0.69
C GLY A 410 4.27 -19.61 -0.72
N ILE A 411 4.74 -20.78 -0.31
CA ILE A 411 6.14 -21.18 -0.42
C ILE A 411 6.41 -21.62 -1.85
N TRP A 412 7.25 -20.88 -2.56
CA TRP A 412 7.62 -21.14 -3.94
C TRP A 412 8.77 -22.14 -4.03
N ASP A 413 8.68 -23.05 -5.00
CA ASP A 413 9.82 -23.85 -5.40
C ASP A 413 10.73 -23.06 -6.35
N ASP A 414 11.93 -22.75 -5.87
CA ASP A 414 12.98 -22.11 -6.68
C ASP A 414 13.55 -23.08 -7.74
N LYS A 415 13.32 -24.39 -7.61
CA LYS A 415 13.68 -25.38 -8.63
C LYS A 415 12.64 -25.35 -9.74
N THR A 416 12.82 -24.42 -10.66
CA THR A 416 11.91 -24.29 -11.80
C THR A 416 12.05 -25.45 -12.79
N LYS A 417 10.92 -25.93 -13.33
CA LYS A 417 10.94 -26.86 -14.46
C LYS A 417 11.27 -26.05 -15.71
N ARG A 418 12.25 -26.51 -16.48
CA ARG A 418 12.75 -25.85 -17.70
C ARG A 418 12.66 -26.82 -18.86
N ILE A 419 12.15 -26.35 -19.99
CA ILE A 419 12.08 -27.11 -21.24
C ILE A 419 12.65 -26.23 -22.35
N ASN A 420 13.76 -26.67 -22.94
CA ASN A 420 14.36 -26.00 -24.09
C ASN A 420 13.57 -26.36 -25.35
N ILE A 421 13.17 -25.36 -26.12
CA ILE A 421 12.39 -25.53 -27.34
C ILE A 421 13.19 -24.94 -28.48
N ASN A 422 13.41 -25.71 -29.54
CA ASN A 422 14.13 -25.26 -30.71
C ASN A 422 13.24 -25.46 -31.94
N ILE A 423 12.90 -24.36 -32.62
CA ILE A 423 12.07 -24.38 -33.83
C ILE A 423 12.97 -24.12 -35.04
N SER A 424 13.15 -25.15 -35.86
CA SER A 424 14.00 -25.08 -37.05
C SER A 424 13.37 -24.20 -38.13
N PRO A 425 14.17 -23.39 -38.86
CA PRO A 425 13.66 -22.60 -39.98
C PRO A 425 13.20 -23.50 -41.13
N ALA A 426 12.31 -22.97 -41.97
CA ALA A 426 11.82 -23.71 -43.13
C ALA A 426 12.98 -24.10 -44.06
N TRP A 427 12.87 -25.26 -44.72
CA TRP A 427 13.92 -25.80 -45.59
C TRP A 427 14.28 -24.88 -46.77
N TYR A 428 13.37 -23.99 -47.18
CA TYR A 428 13.59 -22.96 -48.20
C TYR A 428 14.22 -21.67 -47.66
N ASN A 429 14.43 -21.58 -46.34
CA ASN A 429 14.94 -20.42 -45.63
C ASN A 429 16.20 -20.76 -44.83
N ASN A 430 17.13 -21.49 -45.47
CA ASN A 430 18.44 -21.84 -44.91
C ASN A 430 19.57 -21.56 -45.93
N TRP A 431 20.82 -21.51 -45.45
CA TRP A 431 21.98 -21.15 -46.29
C TRP A 431 22.11 -22.07 -47.53
N THR A 432 21.79 -23.35 -47.39
CA THR A 432 21.81 -24.32 -48.49
C THR A 432 20.77 -24.01 -49.56
N ALA A 433 19.56 -23.60 -49.19
CA ALA A 433 18.52 -23.18 -50.12
C ALA A 433 18.88 -21.88 -50.83
N TYR A 434 19.43 -20.89 -50.13
CA TYR A 434 19.94 -19.66 -50.77
C TYR A 434 21.06 -19.96 -51.78
N SER A 435 21.94 -20.91 -51.46
CA SER A 435 22.99 -21.35 -52.38
C SER A 435 22.40 -22.02 -53.64
N LEU A 436 21.37 -22.85 -53.48
CA LEU A 436 20.65 -23.47 -54.60
C LEU A 436 19.87 -22.46 -55.43
N TYR A 437 19.22 -21.46 -54.81
CA TYR A 437 18.55 -20.37 -55.51
C TYR A 437 19.54 -19.53 -56.31
N ALA A 438 20.70 -19.22 -55.74
CA ALA A 438 21.77 -18.51 -56.44
C ALA A 438 22.28 -19.32 -57.65
N LEU A 439 22.51 -20.62 -57.50
CA LEU A 439 22.91 -21.49 -58.59
C LEU A 439 21.84 -21.61 -59.69
N PHE A 440 20.58 -21.76 -59.31
CA PHE A 440 19.46 -21.80 -60.25
C PHE A 440 19.33 -20.46 -61.01
N PHE A 441 19.48 -19.34 -60.31
CA PHE A 441 19.45 -18.00 -60.92
C PHE A 441 20.60 -17.78 -61.90
N ILE A 442 21.84 -18.19 -61.53
CA ILE A 442 23.00 -18.15 -62.44
C ILE A 442 22.77 -19.06 -63.65
N GLY A 443 22.22 -20.26 -63.45
CA GLY A 443 21.88 -21.20 -64.53
C GLY A 443 20.80 -20.63 -65.47
N MET A 444 19.82 -19.91 -64.94
CA MET A 444 18.79 -19.22 -65.70
C MET A 444 19.40 -18.10 -66.54
N LEU A 445 20.24 -17.24 -65.95
CA LEU A 445 20.97 -16.19 -66.66
C LEU A 445 21.88 -16.76 -67.76
N TYR A 446 22.57 -17.86 -67.50
CA TYR A 446 23.39 -18.55 -68.50
C TYR A 446 22.55 -19.09 -69.66
N SER A 447 21.39 -19.68 -69.36
CA SER A 447 20.48 -20.22 -70.39
C SER A 447 19.87 -19.12 -71.26
N ILE A 448 19.48 -17.98 -70.66
CA ILE A 448 19.01 -16.79 -71.39
C ILE A 448 20.13 -16.27 -72.31
N ARG A 449 21.36 -16.10 -71.78
CA ARG A 449 22.50 -15.65 -72.57
C ARG A 449 22.84 -16.61 -73.72
N LYS A 450 22.75 -17.92 -73.49
CA LYS A 450 22.97 -18.92 -74.54
C LYS A 450 21.88 -18.86 -75.62
N PHE A 451 20.64 -18.59 -75.24
CA PHE A 451 19.54 -18.40 -76.18
C PHE A 451 19.69 -17.11 -76.99
N GLU A 452 20.15 -16.01 -76.39
CA GLU A 452 20.46 -14.75 -77.08
C GLU A 452 21.64 -14.87 -78.04
N MET A 453 22.69 -15.62 -77.69
CA MET A 453 23.85 -15.88 -78.56
C MET A 453 23.61 -16.96 -79.63
N GLY A 454 22.50 -17.70 -79.54
CA GLY A 454 22.07 -18.71 -80.51
C GLY A 454 21.02 -18.22 -81.51
N ARG A 455 20.62 -16.96 -81.41
CA ARG A 455 19.93 -16.16 -82.44
C ARG A 455 20.96 -15.27 -83.13
#